data_AF-A0A095TZB5-F1
#
_entry.id   AF-A0A095TZB5-F1
#
_cell.length_a   1.000
_cell.length_b   1.000
_cell.length_c   1.000
_cell.angle_alpha   90.00
_cell.angle_beta   90.00
_cell.angle_gamma   90.00
#
_symmetry.space_group_name_H-M   'P 1'
#
loop_
_entity.id
_entity.type
_entity.pdbx_description
1 polymer ?
#
loop_
_entity_poly.entity_id
_entity_poly.type
_entity_poly.pdbx_seq_one_letter_code
_entity_poly.pdbx_strand_id
1 'polypeptide(L)'
;MMNSYRNYYLILLVISIGWILLGDNFYNNFAPLLFFIFGFPIFGFLYFTNLSNFSILLKNKKPELFKKVAIDYGYFKDEMINGINLFNSSGFYELDDEDLKRSYKKLKSSLNYLILSFGSFALIGILTIYIK
;
A
#
# COMPACT_ATOMS: atom_id res chain seq x y z
N MET A 1 -6.54 -2.21 13.76
CA MET A 1 -5.31 -1.94 12.96
C MET A 1 -5.55 -1.02 11.76
N MET A 2 -6.61 -1.20 10.94
CA MET A 2 -6.92 -0.29 9.80
C MET A 2 -7.02 1.20 10.17
N ASN A 3 -7.54 1.53 11.36
CA ASN A 3 -7.60 2.90 11.85
C ASN A 3 -6.21 3.55 12.01
N SER A 4 -5.17 2.77 12.28
CA SER A 4 -3.81 3.29 12.44
C SER A 4 -3.23 3.77 11.09
N TYR A 5 -3.38 2.97 10.03
CA TYR A 5 -2.93 3.35 8.68
C TYR A 5 -3.65 4.58 8.15
N ARG A 6 -4.97 4.64 8.38
CA ARG A 6 -5.78 5.79 8.03
C ARG A 6 -5.30 7.05 8.74
N ASN A 7 -5.15 6.98 10.06
CA ASN A 7 -4.75 8.13 10.85
C ASN A 7 -3.34 8.58 10.47
N TYR A 8 -2.41 7.64 10.26
CA TYR A 8 -1.05 7.93 9.82
C TYR A 8 -1.03 8.66 8.46
N TYR A 9 -1.78 8.12 7.48
CA TYR A 9 -1.92 8.74 6.17
C TYR A 9 -2.52 10.16 6.27
N LEU A 10 -3.58 10.34 7.04
CA LEU A 10 -4.24 11.63 7.20
C LEU A 10 -3.34 12.66 7.90
N ILE A 11 -2.60 12.24 8.93
CA ILE A 11 -1.63 13.11 9.62
C ILE A 11 -0.56 13.58 8.63
N LEU A 12 0.02 12.66 7.86
CA LEU A 12 0.99 13.00 6.81
C LEU A 12 0.40 13.99 5.81
N LEU A 13 -0.81 13.73 5.33
CA LEU A 13 -1.49 14.58 4.35
C LEU A 13 -1.74 15.99 4.90
N VAL A 14 -2.25 16.09 6.13
CA VAL A 14 -2.52 17.39 6.78
C VAL A 14 -1.23 18.16 7.03
N ILE A 15 -0.16 17.49 7.49
CA ILE A 15 1.15 18.13 7.69
C ILE A 15 1.69 18.64 6.36
N SER A 16 1.63 17.83 5.29
CA SER A 16 2.12 18.23 3.98
C SER A 16 1.33 19.39 3.39
N ILE A 17 -0.01 19.39 3.48
CA ILE A 17 -0.84 20.52 3.01
C ILE A 17 -0.55 21.78 3.84
N GLY A 18 -0.47 21.67 5.17
CA GLY A 18 -0.13 22.78 6.05
C GLY A 18 1.24 23.39 5.69
N TRP A 19 2.23 22.55 5.39
CA TRP A 19 3.54 22.99 4.94
C TRP A 19 3.50 23.70 3.60
N ILE A 20 2.68 23.22 2.64
CA ILE A 20 2.49 23.90 1.36
C ILE A 20 1.96 25.30 1.56
N LEU A 21 0.94 25.47 2.40
CA LEU A 21 0.29 26.76 2.61
C LEU A 21 1.22 27.75 3.33
N LEU A 22 1.92 27.30 4.37
CA LEU A 22 2.74 28.15 5.25
C LEU A 22 4.17 28.39 4.74
N GLY A 23 4.73 27.52 3.88
CA GLY A 23 6.11 27.63 3.42
C GLY A 23 6.31 28.73 2.38
N ASP A 24 7.29 29.62 2.57
CA ASP A 24 7.59 30.68 1.60
C ASP A 24 8.43 30.17 0.42
N ASN A 25 8.01 30.56 -0.80
CA ASN A 25 8.63 30.25 -2.09
C ASN A 25 8.73 28.75 -2.47
N PHE A 26 8.56 28.46 -3.77
CA PHE A 26 8.61 27.11 -4.33
C PHE A 26 9.90 26.34 -3.99
N TYR A 27 11.07 26.99 -4.09
CA TYR A 27 12.38 26.34 -3.95
C TYR A 27 12.71 25.80 -2.55
N ASN A 28 12.02 26.29 -1.51
CA ASN A 28 12.20 25.82 -0.14
C ASN A 28 11.08 24.87 0.32
N ASN A 29 10.13 24.55 -0.57
CA ASN A 29 8.96 23.76 -0.23
C ASN A 29 9.18 22.26 -0.46
N PHE A 30 9.77 21.59 0.53
CA PHE A 30 10.05 20.15 0.50
C PHE A 30 8.83 19.27 0.85
N ALA A 31 7.61 19.82 0.92
CA ALA A 31 6.41 19.07 1.29
C ALA A 31 6.15 17.82 0.42
N PRO A 32 6.32 17.87 -0.93
CA PRO A 32 6.19 16.67 -1.76
C PRO A 32 7.22 15.61 -1.42
N LEU A 33 8.48 16.00 -1.21
CA LEU A 33 9.57 15.09 -0.91
C LEU A 33 9.39 14.41 0.47
N LEU A 34 8.99 15.18 1.48
CA LEU A 34 8.67 14.66 2.81
C LEU A 34 7.49 13.70 2.75
N PHE A 35 6.42 14.06 2.04
CA PHE A 35 5.29 13.14 1.85
C PHE A 35 5.72 11.86 1.15
N PHE A 36 6.58 11.95 0.14
CA PHE A 36 7.08 10.77 -0.56
C PHE A 36 7.90 9.86 0.36
N ILE A 37 8.90 10.40 1.07
CA ILE A 37 9.81 9.63 1.93
C ILE A 37 9.08 8.97 3.10
N PHE A 38 8.11 9.66 3.70
CA PHE A 38 7.36 9.13 4.84
C PHE A 38 6.07 8.40 4.44
N GLY A 39 5.56 8.60 3.23
CA GLY A 39 4.38 7.91 2.73
C GLY A 39 4.76 6.61 2.02
N PHE A 40 5.43 6.73 0.87
CA PHE A 40 5.57 5.64 -0.08
C PHE A 40 6.41 4.47 0.45
N PRO A 41 7.62 4.66 1.02
CA PRO A 41 8.39 3.57 1.64
C PRO A 41 7.64 2.86 2.77
N ILE A 42 6.92 3.60 3.61
CA ILE A 42 6.21 3.02 4.77
C ILE A 42 5.03 2.17 4.30
N PHE A 43 4.20 2.68 3.39
CA PHE A 43 3.11 1.87 2.84
C PHE A 43 3.60 0.74 1.94
N GLY A 44 4.76 0.92 1.27
CA GLY A 44 5.43 -0.13 0.52
C GLY A 44 5.86 -1.28 1.42
N PHE A 45 6.57 -0.97 2.52
CA PHE A 45 6.96 -1.94 3.53
C PHE A 45 5.74 -2.68 4.10
N LEU A 46 4.70 -1.95 4.51
CA LEU A 46 3.46 -2.53 5.02
C LEU A 46 2.79 -3.47 4.00
N TYR A 47 2.77 -3.08 2.73
CA TYR A 47 2.24 -3.91 1.66
C TYR A 47 3.04 -5.21 1.50
N PHE A 48 4.36 -5.14 1.41
CA PHE A 48 5.21 -6.34 1.26
C PHE A 48 5.12 -7.28 2.46
N THR A 49 5.11 -6.74 3.68
CA THR A 49 4.91 -7.54 4.90
C THR A 49 3.55 -8.25 4.88
N ASN A 50 2.47 -7.53 4.56
CA ASN A 50 1.14 -8.13 4.49
C ASN A 50 1.03 -9.14 3.34
N LEU A 51 1.68 -8.90 2.22
CA LEU A 51 1.70 -9.82 1.07
C LEU A 51 2.42 -11.11 1.42
N SER A 52 3.57 -11.03 2.10
CA SER A 52 4.31 -12.20 2.58
C SER A 52 3.50 -12.99 3.61
N ASN A 53 2.94 -12.32 4.62
CA ASN A 53 2.09 -12.96 5.63
C ASN A 53 0.87 -13.65 5.02
N PHE A 54 0.22 -12.99 4.05
CA PHE A 54 -0.91 -13.58 3.34
C PHE A 54 -0.48 -14.76 2.45
N SER A 55 0.69 -14.69 1.81
CA SER A 55 1.27 -15.78 1.02
C SER A 55 1.49 -17.04 1.84
N ILE A 56 2.12 -16.91 3.00
CA ILE A 56 2.36 -18.01 3.94
C ILE A 56 1.03 -18.60 4.42
N LEU A 57 0.10 -17.74 4.84
CA LEU A 57 -1.20 -18.19 5.35
C LEU A 57 -2.02 -18.92 4.28
N LEU A 58 -2.04 -18.39 3.05
CA LEU A 58 -2.74 -18.98 1.93
C LEU A 58 -2.12 -20.30 1.50
N LYS A 59 -0.79 -20.38 1.44
CA LYS A 59 -0.05 -21.62 1.13
C LYS A 59 -0.37 -22.73 2.13
N ASN A 60 -0.47 -22.39 3.42
CA ASN A 60 -0.76 -23.36 4.47
C ASN A 60 -2.22 -23.82 4.48
N LYS A 61 -3.18 -22.90 4.33
CA LYS A 61 -4.62 -23.20 4.48
C LYS A 61 -5.30 -23.65 3.18
N LYS A 62 -4.89 -23.12 2.03
CA LYS A 62 -5.48 -23.38 0.70
C LYS A 62 -4.39 -23.48 -0.38
N PRO A 63 -3.53 -24.53 -0.32
CA PRO A 63 -2.37 -24.66 -1.21
C PRO A 63 -2.73 -24.67 -2.70
N GLU A 64 -3.89 -25.24 -3.07
CA GLU A 64 -4.37 -25.24 -4.46
C GLU A 64 -4.66 -23.83 -4.96
N LEU A 65 -5.27 -23.00 -4.12
CA LEU A 65 -5.57 -21.61 -4.45
C LEU A 65 -4.26 -20.81 -4.53
N PHE A 66 -3.33 -21.06 -3.60
CA PHE A 66 -1.99 -20.45 -3.64
C PHE A 66 -1.28 -20.72 -4.97
N LYS A 67 -1.22 -21.97 -5.44
CA LYS A 67 -0.55 -22.34 -6.70
C LYS A 67 -1.10 -21.59 -7.93
N LYS A 68 -2.39 -21.24 -7.94
CA LYS A 68 -3.00 -20.49 -9.05
C LYS A 68 -2.55 -19.04 -9.13
N VAL A 69 -2.12 -18.47 -8.01
CA VAL A 69 -1.74 -17.05 -7.91
C VAL A 69 -0.28 -16.84 -7.52
N ALA A 70 0.46 -17.91 -7.22
CA ALA A 70 1.88 -17.86 -6.89
C ALA A 70 2.68 -17.25 -8.04
N ILE A 71 3.77 -16.57 -7.69
CA ILE A 71 4.79 -16.18 -8.67
C ILE A 71 5.42 -17.47 -9.21
N ASP A 72 5.48 -17.59 -10.54
CA ASP A 72 5.98 -18.77 -11.25
C ASP A 72 7.42 -18.60 -11.77
N TYR A 73 8.04 -17.44 -11.56
CA TYR A 73 9.40 -17.10 -12.01
C TYR A 73 10.26 -16.37 -10.97
N GLY A 74 11.58 -16.41 -11.16
CA GLY A 74 12.55 -15.63 -10.38
C GLY A 74 12.75 -16.13 -8.94
N TYR A 75 13.35 -15.26 -8.11
CA TYR A 75 13.74 -15.60 -6.73
C TYR A 75 12.55 -15.90 -5.81
N PHE A 76 11.37 -15.33 -6.07
CA PHE A 76 10.17 -15.50 -5.25
C PHE A 76 9.23 -16.61 -5.72
N LYS A 77 9.69 -17.45 -6.66
CA LYS A 77 8.90 -18.51 -7.25
C LYS A 77 8.37 -19.47 -6.17
N ASP A 78 7.08 -19.79 -6.22
CA ASP A 78 6.38 -20.69 -5.28
C ASP A 78 6.45 -20.28 -3.78
N GLU A 79 6.98 -19.09 -3.49
CA GLU A 79 7.10 -18.55 -2.13
C GLU A 79 6.12 -17.40 -1.89
N MET A 80 5.91 -16.56 -2.91
CA MET A 80 5.10 -15.36 -2.78
C MET A 80 3.98 -15.35 -3.82
N ILE A 81 2.85 -14.73 -3.45
CA ILE A 81 1.74 -14.54 -4.36
C ILE A 81 2.05 -13.38 -5.32
N ASN A 82 1.71 -13.53 -6.59
CA ASN A 82 1.66 -12.43 -7.53
C ASN A 82 0.45 -11.54 -7.21
N GLY A 83 0.71 -10.33 -6.70
CA GLY A 83 -0.33 -9.38 -6.32
C GLY A 83 -1.31 -9.06 -7.46
N ILE A 84 -0.85 -8.97 -8.71
CA ILE A 84 -1.70 -8.69 -9.88
C ILE A 84 -2.70 -9.84 -10.08
N ASN A 85 -2.22 -11.08 -10.04
CA ASN A 85 -3.07 -12.27 -10.19
C ASN A 85 -4.05 -12.42 -9.02
N LEU A 86 -3.62 -12.06 -7.80
CA LEU A 86 -4.46 -12.09 -6.61
C LEU A 86 -5.64 -11.13 -6.69
N PHE A 87 -5.44 -9.89 -7.17
CA PHE A 87 -6.54 -8.91 -7.22
C PHE A 87 -7.45 -9.07 -8.45
N ASN A 88 -6.97 -9.73 -9.50
CA ASN A 88 -7.77 -10.06 -10.69
C ASN A 88 -8.60 -11.35 -10.56
N SER A 89 -8.27 -12.21 -9.59
CA SER A 89 -9.01 -13.47 -9.40
C SER A 89 -10.24 -13.25 -8.52
N SER A 90 -11.42 -13.55 -9.07
CA SER A 90 -12.72 -13.44 -8.37
C SER A 90 -12.85 -14.37 -7.15
N GLY A 91 -12.03 -15.42 -7.07
CA GLY A 91 -12.12 -16.45 -6.02
C GLY A 91 -11.72 -16.03 -4.60
N PHE A 92 -11.10 -14.85 -4.41
CA PHE A 92 -10.67 -14.41 -3.08
C PHE A 92 -11.72 -13.64 -2.28
N TYR A 93 -12.83 -13.27 -2.91
CA TYR A 93 -13.99 -12.67 -2.21
C TYR A 93 -14.83 -13.72 -1.47
N GLU A 94 -14.71 -15.00 -1.85
CA GLU A 94 -15.47 -16.15 -1.32
C GLU A 94 -14.65 -17.02 -0.35
N LEU A 95 -13.51 -16.54 0.17
CA LEU A 95 -12.71 -17.29 1.14
C LEU A 95 -13.54 -17.54 2.41
N ASP A 96 -14.01 -18.74 2.72
CA ASP A 96 -14.81 -18.96 3.96
C ASP A 96 -14.04 -18.76 5.27
N ASP A 97 -12.72 -18.90 5.25
CA ASP A 97 -11.85 -18.82 6.42
C ASP A 97 -11.65 -17.37 6.90
N GLU A 98 -12.04 -17.09 8.15
CA GLU A 98 -12.00 -15.73 8.72
C GLU A 98 -10.59 -15.13 8.80
N ASP A 99 -9.56 -15.94 9.07
CA ASP A 99 -8.19 -15.44 9.15
C ASP A 99 -7.68 -15.02 7.78
N LEU A 100 -7.97 -15.83 6.75
CA LEU A 100 -7.67 -15.50 5.36
C LEU A 100 -8.42 -14.24 4.93
N LYS A 101 -9.72 -14.12 5.23
CA LYS A 101 -10.49 -12.88 4.97
C LYS A 101 -9.84 -11.67 5.64
N ARG A 102 -9.46 -11.79 6.91
CA ARG A 102 -8.86 -10.70 7.69
C ARG A 102 -7.50 -10.30 7.13
N SER A 103 -6.66 -11.28 6.79
CA SER A 103 -5.33 -11.07 6.22
C SER A 103 -5.41 -10.45 4.82
N TYR A 104 -6.33 -10.94 3.98
CA TYR A 104 -6.62 -10.36 2.67
C TYR A 104 -7.10 -8.90 2.77
N LYS A 105 -8.00 -8.58 3.71
CA LYS A 105 -8.44 -7.19 3.96
C LYS A 105 -7.28 -6.29 4.35
N LYS A 106 -6.33 -6.77 5.17
CA LYS A 106 -5.12 -6.01 5.52
C LYS A 106 -4.24 -5.76 4.31
N LEU A 107 -3.97 -6.79 3.51
CA LEU A 107 -3.21 -6.70 2.27
C LEU A 107 -3.82 -5.68 1.29
N LYS A 108 -5.12 -5.81 1.01
CA LYS A 108 -5.88 -4.87 0.17
C LYS A 108 -5.81 -3.44 0.72
N SER A 109 -5.98 -3.27 2.03
CA SER A 109 -5.88 -1.96 2.67
C SER A 109 -4.48 -1.36 2.52
N SER A 110 -3.40 -2.12 2.71
CA SER A 110 -2.04 -1.61 2.52
C SER A 110 -1.75 -1.25 1.06
N LEU A 111 -2.25 -2.04 0.10
CA LEU A 111 -2.13 -1.69 -1.31
C LEU A 111 -2.85 -0.38 -1.63
N ASN A 112 -4.07 -0.20 -1.12
CA ASN A 112 -4.82 1.04 -1.32
C ASN A 112 -4.04 2.25 -0.79
N TYR A 113 -3.44 2.17 0.40
CA TYR A 113 -2.63 3.26 0.93
C TYR A 113 -1.32 3.46 0.18
N LEU A 114 -0.72 2.41 -0.37
CA LEU A 114 0.44 2.52 -1.26
C LEU A 114 0.08 3.30 -2.52
N ILE A 115 -1.04 2.97 -3.17
CA ILE A 115 -1.54 3.69 -4.35
C ILE A 115 -1.90 5.13 -3.99
N LEU A 116 -2.61 5.35 -2.87
CA LEU A 116 -2.98 6.68 -2.40
C LEU A 116 -1.77 7.54 -2.06
N SER A 117 -0.70 6.97 -1.49
CA SER A 117 0.52 7.72 -1.19
C SER A 117 1.27 8.10 -2.47
N PHE A 118 1.33 7.21 -3.46
CA PHE A 118 1.87 7.56 -4.77
C PHE A 118 1.05 8.66 -5.48
N GLY A 119 -0.28 8.52 -5.51
CA GLY A 119 -1.17 9.51 -6.14
C GLY A 119 -1.16 10.86 -5.42
N SER A 120 -1.13 10.86 -4.08
CA SER A 120 -1.09 12.08 -3.29
C SER A 120 0.24 12.80 -3.40
N PHE A 121 1.35 12.07 -3.56
CA PHE A 121 2.64 12.68 -3.87
C PHE A 121 2.57 13.51 -5.15
N ALA A 122 1.98 12.96 -6.23
CA ALA A 122 1.81 13.70 -7.49
C ALA A 122 0.91 14.93 -7.31
N LEU A 123 -0.23 14.78 -6.61
CA LEU A 123 -1.14 15.89 -6.33
C LEU A 123 -0.49 16.98 -5.47
N ILE A 124 0.25 16.60 -4.43
CA ILE A 124 1.00 17.53 -3.59
C ILE A 124 2.07 18.26 -4.41
N GLY A 125 2.80 17.56 -5.26
CA GLY A 125 3.78 18.17 -6.16
C GLY A 125 3.15 19.21 -7.09
N ILE A 126 2.00 18.88 -7.70
CA ILE A 126 1.22 19.83 -8.51
C ILE A 126 0.79 21.03 -7.66
N LEU A 127 0.19 20.80 -6.49
CA LEU A 127 -0.26 21.88 -5.61
C LEU A 127 0.89 22.80 -5.19
N THR A 128 2.07 22.25 -4.91
CA THR A 128 3.26 23.05 -4.61
C THR A 128 3.64 23.98 -5.76
N ILE A 129 3.52 23.55 -7.01
CA ILE A 129 3.80 24.38 -8.21
C ILE A 129 2.74 25.47 -8.42
N TYR A 130 1.46 25.19 -8.15
CA TYR A 130 0.36 26.12 -8.46
C TYR A 130 0.09 27.13 -7.34
N ILE A 131 0.38 26.79 -6.08
CA ILE A 131 0.13 27.66 -4.92
C ILE A 131 1.32 28.58 -4.63
N LYS A 132 2.55 28.19 -5.03
CA LYS A 132 3.80 28.90 -4.74
C LYS A 132 4.54 29.25 -6.02
#